data_AF-A0AAW7QRT7-F1
#
_entry.id   AF-A0AAW7QRT7-F1
#
_cell.length_a   1.000
_cell.length_b   1.000
_cell.length_c   1.000
_cell.angle_alpha   90.00
_cell.angle_beta   90.00
_cell.angle_gamma   90.00
#
_symmetry.space_group_name_H-M   'P 1'
#
loop_
_entity.id
_entity.type
_entity.pdbx_description
1 polymer ?
#
loop_
_entity_poly.entity_id
_entity_poly.type
_entity_poly.pdbx_seq_one_letter_code
_entity_poly.pdbx_strand_id
1 'polypeptide(L)' 'MDTLIWPANDQLCTLLRRYYCGEAGLWAEILACVNQELMRRQLPVAPRHVRFRRTTDGYLVEVRSAEGFQV' A
#
# COMPACT_ATOMS: atom_id res chain seq x y z
N MET A 1 13.14 12.60 -1.57
CA MET A 1 12.28 11.59 -0.91
C MET A 1 10.91 11.67 -1.58
N ASP A 2 10.75 10.95 -2.67
CA ASP A 2 9.48 10.91 -3.41
C ASP A 2 8.49 10.03 -2.65
N THR A 3 7.43 10.66 -2.14
CA THR A 3 6.30 9.97 -1.51
C THR A 3 5.16 9.94 -2.51
N LEU A 4 4.79 8.75 -2.94
CA LEU A 4 3.65 8.52 -3.81
C LEU A 4 2.42 8.28 -2.95
N ILE A 5 1.36 9.03 -3.21
CA ILE A 5 0.11 8.92 -2.46
C ILE A 5 -1.02 8.68 -3.46
N TRP A 6 -1.86 7.70 -3.19
CA TRP A 6 -3.06 7.47 -3.99
C TRP A 6 -4.20 6.85 -3.16
N PRO A 7 -5.47 7.02 -3.58
CA PRO A 7 -6.60 6.34 -2.97
C PRO A 7 -6.55 4.84 -3.25
N ALA A 8 -6.78 4.03 -2.22
CA ALA A 8 -6.99 2.60 -2.35
C ALA A 8 -8.28 2.34 -3.16
N ASN A 9 -8.23 1.36 -4.07
CA ASN A 9 -9.42 0.91 -4.78
C ASN A 9 -10.35 0.11 -3.84
N ASP A 10 -11.56 -0.20 -4.29
CA ASP A 10 -12.57 -0.89 -3.48
C ASP A 10 -12.10 -2.25 -2.94
N GLN A 11 -11.32 -2.98 -3.74
CA GLN A 11 -10.73 -4.26 -3.36
C GLN A 11 -9.76 -4.08 -2.19
N LEU A 12 -8.79 -3.16 -2.31
CA LEU A 12 -7.82 -2.88 -1.26
C LEU A 12 -8.46 -2.28 -0.02
N CYS A 13 -9.46 -1.41 -0.17
CA CYS A 13 -10.26 -0.89 0.94
C CYS A 13 -10.97 -2.01 1.72
N THR A 14 -11.45 -3.05 1.03
CA THR A 14 -12.11 -4.20 1.66
C THR A 14 -11.11 -5.08 2.42
N LEU A 15 -9.94 -5.35 1.81
CA LEU A 15 -8.85 -6.06 2.48
C LEU A 15 -8.33 -5.32 3.72
N LEU A 16 -8.12 -4.01 3.62
CA LEU A 16 -7.66 -3.18 4.73
C LEU A 16 -8.69 -3.14 5.87
N ARG A 17 -9.99 -3.05 5.56
CA ARG A 17 -11.05 -3.15 6.58
C ARG A 17 -10.98 -4.47 7.35
N ARG A 18 -10.89 -5.59 6.65
CA ARG A 18 -10.79 -6.92 7.27
C ARG A 18 -9.52 -7.07 8.11
N TYR A 19 -8.39 -6.62 7.57
CA TYR A 19 -7.10 -6.62 8.27
C TYR A 19 -7.12 -5.80 9.57
N TYR A 20 -7.66 -4.58 9.53
CA TYR A 20 -7.81 -3.75 10.73
C TYR A 20 -8.92 -4.22 11.68
N CYS A 21 -9.85 -5.06 11.23
CA CYS A 21 -10.80 -5.77 12.08
C CYS A 21 -10.20 -7.01 12.77
N GLY A 22 -8.92 -7.33 12.54
CA GLY A 22 -8.21 -8.42 13.21
C GLY A 22 -8.14 -9.72 12.40
N GLU A 23 -8.52 -9.71 11.12
CA GLU A 23 -8.36 -10.88 10.27
C GLU A 23 -6.89 -11.06 9.87
N ALA A 24 -6.31 -12.18 10.28
CA ALA A 24 -4.92 -12.53 10.00
C ALA A 24 -4.72 -13.03 8.55
N GLY A 25 -3.47 -13.00 8.06
CA GLY A 25 -3.11 -13.56 6.75
C GLY A 25 -3.34 -12.63 5.54
N LEU A 26 -4.05 -11.51 5.72
CA LEU A 26 -4.39 -10.60 4.61
C LEU A 26 -3.22 -9.73 4.11
N TRP A 27 -2.11 -9.68 4.86
CA TRP A 27 -0.97 -8.81 4.53
C TRP A 27 -0.36 -9.13 3.16
N ALA A 28 -0.24 -10.41 2.80
CA ALA A 28 0.29 -10.82 1.50
C ALA A 28 -0.61 -10.36 0.34
N GLU A 29 -1.93 -10.47 0.51
CA GLU A 29 -2.91 -10.01 -0.49
C GLU A 29 -2.91 -8.48 -0.62
N ILE A 30 -2.83 -7.76 0.50
CA ILE A 30 -2.70 -6.30 0.55
C ILE A 30 -1.46 -5.85 -0.22
N LEU A 31 -0.31 -6.48 0.05
CA LEU A 31 0.94 -6.18 -0.65
C LEU A 31 0.87 -6.52 -2.14
N ALA A 32 0.23 -7.63 -2.52
CA ALA A 32 0.02 -7.99 -3.93
C ALA A 32 -0.78 -6.92 -4.67
N CYS A 33 -1.87 -6.41 -4.06
CA CYS A 33 -2.66 -5.31 -4.64
C CYS A 33 -1.84 -4.03 -4.83
N VAL A 34 -1.02 -3.68 -3.83
CA VAL A 34 -0.13 -2.51 -3.92
C VAL A 34 0.92 -2.69 -5.02
N ASN A 35 1.52 -3.88 -5.12
CA ASN A 35 2.52 -4.20 -6.15
C ASN A 35 1.92 -4.16 -7.56
N GLN A 36 0.71 -4.67 -7.76
CA GLN A 36 0.02 -4.57 -9.06
C GLN A 36 -0.20 -3.11 -9.47
N GLU A 37 -0.61 -2.25 -8.53
CA GLU A 37 -0.80 -0.83 -8.81
C GLU A 37 0.53 -0.11 -9.09
N LEU A 38 1.62 -0.48 -8.40
CA LEU A 38 2.96 0.01 -8.67
C LEU A 38 3.46 -0.39 -10.06
N MET A 39 3.25 -1.66 -10.46
CA MET A 39 3.57 -2.16 -11.79
C MET A 39 2.76 -1.41 -12.87
N ARG A 40 1.45 -1.20 -12.64
CA ARG A 40 0.57 -0.43 -13.54
C ARG A 40 1.06 1.00 -13.76
N ARG A 41 1.65 1.60 -12.71
CA ARG A 41 2.25 2.94 -12.76
C ARG A 41 3.68 2.97 -13.33
N GLN A 42 4.21 1.82 -13.77
CA GLN A 42 5.57 1.66 -14.29
C GLN A 42 6.64 2.09 -13.29
N LEU A 43 6.36 1.91 -11.99
CA LEU A 43 7.27 2.29 -10.92
C LEU A 43 8.16 1.09 -10.54
N PRO A 44 9.49 1.26 -10.43
CA PRO A 44 10.45 0.16 -10.26
C PRO A 44 10.17 -0.60 -8.96
N VAL A 45 10.04 -1.93 -8.95
CA VAL A 45 9.74 -2.70 -7.72
C VAL A 45 10.96 -2.71 -6.77
N ALA A 46 11.25 -1.56 -6.17
CA ALA A 46 12.29 -1.36 -5.16
C ALA A 46 11.70 -1.60 -3.76
N PRO A 47 12.55 -1.89 -2.74
CA PRO A 47 12.11 -1.85 -1.35
C PRO A 47 11.45 -0.50 -1.07
N ARG A 48 10.22 -0.58 -0.57
CA ARG A 48 9.34 0.57 -0.39
C ARG A 48 8.66 0.46 0.96
N HIS A 49 8.63 1.57 1.67
CA HIS A 49 7.84 1.64 2.89
C HIS A 49 6.40 1.99 2.51
N VAL A 50 5.48 1.04 2.71
CA VAL A 50 4.06 1.19 2.42
C VAL A 50 3.33 1.48 3.73
N ARG A 51 2.57 2.58 3.75
CA ARG A 51 1.72 2.96 4.86
C ARG A 51 0.29 3.16 4.35
N PHE A 52 -0.67 2.77 5.17
CA PHE A 52 -2.08 3.00 4.90
C PHE A 52 -2.62 4.03 5.88
N ARG A 53 -3.41 4.99 5.37
CA ARG A 53 -4.06 6.01 6.19
C ARG A 53 -5.57 5.96 5.94
N ARG A 54 -6.35 5.78 7.01
CA ARG A 54 -7.82 5.83 6.93
C ARG A 54 -8.28 7.26 6.65
N THR A 55 -9.29 7.38 5.81
CA THR A 55 -9.98 8.62 5.44
C THR A 55 -11.50 8.42 5.55
N THR A 56 -12.28 9.48 5.35
CA THR A 56 -13.76 9.42 5.35
C THR A 56 -14.29 8.48 4.26
N ASP A 57 -13.62 8.45 3.11
CA ASP A 57 -14.08 7.73 1.91
C ASP A 57 -13.40 6.35 1.73
N GLY A 58 -12.48 5.96 2.61
CA GLY A 58 -11.73 4.71 2.49
C GLY A 58 -10.32 4.81 3.04
N TYR A 59 -9.32 4.38 2.25
CA TYR A 59 -7.91 4.41 2.64
C TYR A 59 -7.05 5.10 1.60
N LEU A 60 -6.03 5.81 2.05
CA LEU A 60 -4.92 6.28 1.24
C LEU A 60 -3.75 5.32 1.39
N VAL A 61 -3.11 5.01 0.27
CA VAL A 61 -1.84 4.30 0.20
C VAL A 61 -0.74 5.33 0.06
N GLU A 62 0.21 5.32 0.99
CA GLU A 62 1.41 6.15 0.99
C GLU A 62 2.61 5.24 0.78
N VAL A 63 3.29 5.36 -0.35
CA VAL A 63 4.48 4.58 -0.69
C VAL A 63 5.67 5.49 -0.76
N ARG A 64 6.67 5.21 0.08
CA ARG A 64 7.95 5.94 0.10
C ARG A 64 9.03 5.05 -0.49
N SER A 65 9.86 5.61 -1.37
CA SER A 65 11.09 4.96 -1.80
C SER A 65 11.98 4.68 -0.57
N ALA A 66 12.54 3.48 -0.45
CA ALA A 66 13.53 3.16 0.58
C ALA A 66 14.95 3.60 0.19
N GLU A 67 15.10 4.47 -0.81
CA GLU A 67 16.37 5.13 -1.13
C GLU A 67 16.84 5.91 0.11
N GLY A 68 17.79 5.33 0.84
CA GLY A 68 18.35 5.89 2.06
C GLY A 68 18.45 4.95 3.26
N PHE A 69 17.89 3.73 3.23
CA PHE A 69 18.18 2.72 4.26
C PHE A 69 19.39 1.87 3.83
N GLN A 70 20.57 2.50 3.81
CA GLN A 70 21.82 1.73 3.91
C GLN A 70 21.97 1.30 5.38
N VAL A 71 21.97 -0.01 5.60
CA VAL A 71 22.42 -0.62 6.87
C VAL A 71 23.91 -0.89 6.77
#